data_AF-A0A8F2XTM5-F1
#
_entry.id   AF-A0A8F2XTM5-F1
#
_cell.length_a   1.000
_cell.length_b   1.000
_cell.length_c   1.000
_cell.angle_alpha   90.00
_cell.angle_beta   90.00
_cell.angle_gamma   90.00
#
_symmetry.space_group_name_H-M   'P 1'
#
loop_
_entity.id
_entity.type
_entity.pdbx_description
1 polymer ?
#
loop_
_entity_poly.entity_id
_entity_poly.type
_entity_poly.pdbx_seq_one_letter_code
_entity_poly.pdbx_strand_id
1 'polypeptide(L)' 'MAVPKKRTSRSKKKMRKSGWLNKTNQMALKALSLAKSILTNRSKSFHYGINNELSNNFSKSISTDQK' A
#
# COMPACT_ATOMS: atom_id res chain seq x y z
N MET A 1 -31.03 23.86 10.90
CA MET A 1 -29.97 23.14 10.16
C MET A 1 -30.33 23.09 8.68
N ALA A 2 -29.37 23.24 7.77
CA ALA A 2 -29.64 23.17 6.32
C ALA A 2 -29.90 21.73 5.88
N VAL A 3 -30.97 21.52 5.12
CA VAL A 3 -31.39 20.20 4.60
C VAL A 3 -31.37 20.24 3.07
N PRO A 4 -30.80 19.23 2.39
CA PRO A 4 -30.80 19.20 0.93
C PRO A 4 -32.23 19.06 0.40
N LYS A 5 -32.66 20.03 -0.42
CA LYS A 5 -34.00 20.00 -1.03
C LYS A 5 -34.19 18.87 -2.03
N LYS A 6 -33.10 18.45 -2.70
CA LYS A 6 -33.08 17.40 -3.74
C LYS A 6 -31.80 16.58 -3.61
N ARG A 7 -31.84 15.33 -4.07
CA ARG A 7 -30.65 14.48 -4.11
C ARG A 7 -29.65 14.99 -5.14
N THR A 8 -28.36 14.82 -4.86
CA THR A 8 -27.30 15.08 -5.84
C THR A 8 -27.40 14.11 -7.02
N SER A 9 -27.16 14.59 -8.24
CA SER A 9 -27.08 13.72 -9.42
C SER A 9 -25.99 12.66 -9.28
N ARG A 10 -26.15 11.54 -10.00
CA ARG A 10 -25.16 10.44 -10.00
C ARG A 10 -23.78 10.93 -10.43
N SER A 11 -23.72 11.81 -11.43
CA SER A 11 -22.47 12.39 -11.94
C SER A 11 -21.73 13.21 -10.86
N LYS A 12 -22.42 14.15 -10.19
CA LYS A 12 -21.82 14.96 -9.11
C LYS A 12 -21.35 14.12 -7.93
N LYS A 13 -22.06 13.03 -7.60
CA LYS A 13 -21.62 12.08 -6.56
C LYS A 13 -20.35 11.33 -6.98
N LYS A 14 -20.28 10.82 -8.21
CA LYS A 14 -19.10 10.11 -8.74
C LYS A 14 -17.87 11.02 -8.78
N MET A 15 -18.02 12.27 -9.22
CA MET A 15 -16.92 13.25 -9.27
C MET A 15 -16.33 13.56 -7.89
N ARG A 16 -17.17 13.62 -6.83
CA ARG A 16 -16.66 13.75 -5.46
C ARG A 16 -15.88 12.51 -5.02
N LYS A 17 -16.35 11.30 -5.37
CA LYS A 17 -15.66 10.04 -5.06
C LYS A 17 -14.33 9.91 -5.81
N SER A 18 -14.25 10.35 -7.08
CA SER A 18 -13.01 10.26 -7.85
C SER A 18 -11.88 11.07 -7.24
N GLY A 19 -12.17 12.23 -6.64
CA GLY A 19 -11.18 13.01 -5.90
C GLY A 19 -10.51 12.25 -4.76
N TRP A 20 -11.26 11.40 -4.04
CA TRP A 20 -10.71 10.53 -2.99
C TRP A 20 -9.87 9.38 -3.58
N LEU A 21 -10.40 8.72 -4.62
CA LEU A 21 -9.71 7.61 -5.31
C LEU A 21 -8.41 8.03 -5.99
N ASN A 22 -8.34 9.26 -6.51
CA ASN A 22 -7.11 9.75 -7.14
C ASN A 22 -5.97 9.88 -6.13
N LYS A 23 -6.27 10.31 -4.89
CA LYS A 23 -5.28 10.38 -3.80
C LYS A 23 -4.76 8.99 -3.43
N THR A 24 -5.66 8.02 -3.31
CA THR A 24 -5.26 6.63 -2.98
C THR A 24 -4.41 6.02 -4.09
N ASN A 25 -4.74 6.27 -5.35
CA ASN A 25 -3.95 5.79 -6.49
C ASN A 25 -2.52 6.32 -6.47
N GLN A 26 -2.34 7.62 -6.17
CA GLN A 26 -1.00 8.21 -6.04
C GLN A 26 -0.19 7.57 -4.90
N MET A 27 -0.82 7.28 -3.76
CA MET A 27 -0.17 6.58 -2.65
C MET A 27 0.20 5.14 -3.02
N ALA A 28 -0.69 4.43 -3.71
CA ALA A 28 -0.43 3.07 -4.17
C ALA A 28 0.80 2.99 -5.12
N LEU A 29 0.94 3.95 -6.04
CA LEU A 29 2.09 4.01 -6.94
C LEU A 29 3.42 4.22 -6.18
N LYS A 30 3.42 5.12 -5.19
CA LYS A 30 4.59 5.36 -4.33
C LYS A 30 4.95 4.11 -3.52
N ALA A 31 3.96 3.46 -2.91
CA ALA A 31 4.15 2.23 -2.15
C ALA A 31 4.72 1.09 -3.01
N LEU A 32 4.21 0.92 -4.24
CA LEU A 32 4.71 -0.08 -5.18
C LEU A 32 6.17 0.20 -5.57
N SER A 33 6.49 1.46 -5.93
CA SER A 33 7.86 1.85 -6.26
C SER A 33 8.82 1.58 -5.10
N LEU A 34 8.39 1.89 -3.87
CA LEU A 34 9.15 1.60 -2.66
C LEU A 34 9.35 0.09 -2.48
N ALA A 35 8.29 -0.71 -2.54
CA ALA A 35 8.38 -2.17 -2.40
C ALA A 35 9.35 -2.81 -3.41
N LYS A 36 9.35 -2.35 -4.66
CA LYS A 36 10.33 -2.81 -5.67
C LYS A 36 11.76 -2.45 -5.29
N SER A 37 11.99 -1.23 -4.79
CA SER A 37 13.31 -0.81 -4.32
C SER A 37 13.82 -1.73 -3.20
N ILE A 38 12.96 -1.98 -2.21
CA ILE A 38 13.20 -2.87 -1.07
C ILE A 38 13.56 -4.29 -1.54
N LEU A 39 12.75 -4.87 -2.43
CA LEU A 39 12.96 -6.23 -2.93
C LEU A 39 14.32 -6.40 -3.62
N THR A 40 14.78 -5.38 -4.33
CA THR A 40 16.07 -5.46 -5.04
C THR A 40 17.28 -5.35 -4.11
N ASN A 41 17.11 -4.90 -2.86
CA ASN A 41 18.15 -4.69 -1.85
C ASN A 41 19.36 -3.86 -2.33
N ARG A 42 19.20 -3.05 -3.39
CA ARG A 42 20.27 -2.20 -3.94
C ARG A 42 20.34 -0.85 -3.25
N SER A 43 19.22 -0.38 -2.69
CA SER A 43 19.12 0.88 -1.97
C SER A 43 19.58 0.72 -0.53
N LYS A 44 20.61 1.49 -0.13
CA LYS A 44 21.18 1.47 1.24
C LYS A 44 20.52 2.46 2.20
N SER A 45 19.51 3.20 1.75
CA SER A 45 18.90 4.31 2.50
C SER A 45 17.71 3.90 3.36
N PHE A 46 17.18 2.69 3.21
CA PHE A 46 16.00 2.21 3.92
C PHE A 46 16.38 1.03 4.80
N HIS A 47 16.22 1.18 6.12
CA HIS A 47 16.50 0.15 7.11
C HIS A 47 15.22 -0.20 7.86
N TYR A 48 14.80 -1.46 7.78
CA TYR A 48 13.77 -2.01 8.65
C TYR A 48 14.48 -2.63 9.85
N GLY A 49 14.04 -2.35 11.07
CA GLY A 49 14.50 -3.05 12.26
C GLY A 49 14.00 -4.49 12.21
N ILE A 50 14.72 -5.35 11.50
CA ILE A 50 14.44 -6.78 11.46
C ILE A 50 14.98 -7.34 12.77
N ASN A 51 14.10 -7.76 13.68
CA ASN A 51 14.52 -8.58 14.80
C ASN A 51 15.10 -9.88 14.20
N ASN A 52 16.38 -10.16 14.46
CA ASN A 52 17.10 -11.31 13.88
C ASN A 52 16.39 -12.66 14.10
N GLU A 53 15.54 -12.77 15.11
CA GLU A 53 14.72 -13.97 15.35
C GLU A 53 13.71 -14.21 14.23
N LEU A 54 13.06 -13.16 13.72
CA LEU A 54 12.07 -13.30 12.63
C LEU A 54 12.77 -13.68 11.32
N SER A 55 13.92 -13.10 10.99
CA SER A 55 14.66 -13.44 9.76
C SER A 55 15.15 -14.89 9.74
N ASN A 56 15.60 -15.40 10.90
CA ASN A 56 16.07 -16.78 11.04
C ASN A 56 14.92 -17.80 10.96
N ASN A 57 13.71 -17.43 11.38
CA ASN A 57 12.54 -18.29 11.26
C ASN A 57 12.02 -18.37 9.81
N PHE A 58 12.04 -17.25 9.07
CA PHE A 58 11.70 -17.25 7.63
C PHE A 58 12.65 -18.12 6.79
N SER A 59 13.96 -18.07 7.06
CA SER A 59 14.93 -18.91 6.35
C SER A 59 14.77 -20.41 6.67
N LYS A 60 14.37 -20.75 7.91
CA LYS A 60 14.09 -22.13 8.33
C LYS A 60 12.87 -22.72 7.63
N SER A 61 11.77 -21.97 7.53
CA SER A 61 10.52 -22.46 6.90
C SER A 61 10.66 -22.72 5.40
N ILE A 62 11.49 -21.94 4.69
CA ILE A 62 11.75 -22.14 3.25
C ILE A 62 12.50 -23.46 2.99
N SER A 63 13.30 -23.92 3.95
CA SER A 63 14.08 -25.18 3.84
C SER A 63 13.27 -26.44 4.14
N THR A 64 12.13 -26.33 4.84
CA THR A 64 11.30 -27.47 5.24
C THR A 64 10.26 -27.89 4.21
N ASP A 65 9.95 -27.04 3.23
CA ASP A 65 8.99 -27.31 2.14
C ASP A 65 9.62 -27.99 0.89
N GLN A 66 10.93 -28.32 0.93
CA GLN A 66 11.63 -29.02 -0.16
C GLN A 66 11.77 -30.53 0.04
N LYS A 67 10.84 -31.17 0.77
CA LYS A 67 10.83 -32.63 0.93
C LYS A 67 9.47 -33.23 0.57
#